data_AF-A0A7J9HE63-F1
#
_entry.id   AF-A0A7J9HE63-F1
#
_cell.length_a   1.000
_cell.length_b   1.000
_cell.length_c   1.000
_cell.angle_alpha   90.00
_cell.angle_beta   90.00
_cell.angle_gamma   90.00
#
_symmetry.space_group_name_H-M   'P 1'
#
loop_
_entity.id
_entity.type
_entity.pdbx_description
1 polymer ?
#
loop_
_entity_poly.entity_id
_entity_poly.type
_entity_poly.pdbx_seq_one_letter_code
_entity_poly.pdbx_strand_id
1 'polypeptide(L)'
;MDDPLEIFNTAADLHTEMINQMKGVPGVTQERLVEGLSARYCALSLVGEPIMYLEISMFLDELQKRRISTLLVTNLYVSVDAATKDSSKAIDRPLFGDFWERFIDSLTALKEKQQQTVYRLTVVKGWNREDVDVKSIGKPSFVEIKTYCGSENVSWHSNVKVFSEALSLKSEGEYEGLCEHAHSCNVLSKTRKFKVNVLLYTWLVTASVSSFGVYLESSFFLGFKRRFSLMVQVASGRPFNSEDYMALTPSWAIYGAEESRYYPNQSWYRKKVTSKVKKLSNSELYQYRAA
;
A
#
# COMPACT_ATOMS: atom_id res chain seq x y z
N MET A 1 -11.47 -19.16 20.07
CA MET A 1 -11.27 -18.20 18.97
C MET A 1 -12.24 -17.08 19.28
N ASP A 2 -11.74 -15.85 19.37
CA ASP A 2 -12.53 -14.73 19.86
C ASP A 2 -13.55 -14.28 18.79
N ASP A 3 -14.67 -13.71 19.25
CA ASP A 3 -15.76 -13.28 18.38
C ASP A 3 -15.34 -12.06 17.50
N PRO A 4 -15.76 -11.98 16.22
CA PRO A 4 -15.36 -10.90 15.32
C PRO A 4 -15.72 -9.50 15.82
N LEU A 5 -16.87 -9.36 16.50
CA LEU A 5 -17.32 -8.08 17.05
C LEU A 5 -16.49 -7.68 18.26
N GLU A 6 -16.14 -8.65 19.12
CA GLU A 6 -15.22 -8.41 20.25
C GLU A 6 -13.84 -7.98 19.76
N ILE A 7 -13.29 -8.67 18.75
CA ILE A 7 -12.01 -8.29 18.11
C ILE A 7 -12.11 -6.87 17.54
N PHE A 8 -13.20 -6.54 16.83
CA PHE A 8 -13.39 -5.21 16.26
C PHE A 8 -13.42 -4.13 17.34
N ASN A 9 -14.24 -4.30 18.38
CA ASN A 9 -14.40 -3.31 19.44
C ASN A 9 -13.06 -3.08 20.16
N THR A 10 -12.36 -4.16 20.49
CA THR A 10 -11.04 -4.09 21.12
C THR A 10 -10.04 -3.36 20.22
N ALA A 11 -10.00 -3.66 18.93
CA ALA A 11 -9.10 -2.99 17.99
C ALA A 11 -9.44 -1.50 17.82
N ALA A 12 -10.72 -1.14 17.81
CA ALA A 12 -11.18 0.23 17.72
C ALA A 12 -10.79 1.04 18.96
N ASP A 13 -10.96 0.47 20.16
CA ASP A 13 -10.59 1.10 21.42
C ASP A 13 -9.07 1.33 21.49
N LEU A 14 -8.26 0.31 21.17
CA LEU A 14 -6.80 0.42 21.11
C LEU A 14 -6.34 1.47 20.09
N HIS A 15 -6.99 1.55 18.92
CA HIS A 15 -6.71 2.59 17.92
C HIS A 15 -7.01 3.98 18.49
N THR A 16 -8.16 4.16 19.12
CA THR A 16 -8.55 5.43 19.75
C THR A 16 -7.59 5.84 20.87
N GLU A 17 -7.17 4.91 21.72
CA GLU A 17 -6.17 5.15 22.76
C GLU A 17 -4.84 5.62 22.15
N MET A 18 -4.35 4.92 21.12
CA MET A 18 -3.11 5.27 20.44
C MET A 18 -3.18 6.67 19.80
N ILE A 19 -4.29 7.02 19.15
CA ILE A 19 -4.47 8.36 18.57
C ILE A 19 -4.55 9.44 19.66
N ASN A 20 -5.18 9.15 20.79
CA ASN A 20 -5.28 10.09 21.91
C ASN A 20 -3.91 10.46 22.49
N GLN A 21 -2.90 9.57 22.42
CA GLN A 21 -1.53 9.88 22.84
C GLN A 21 -0.86 10.97 21.98
N MET A 22 -1.40 11.25 20.78
CA MET A 22 -0.90 12.31 19.89
C MET A 22 -1.40 13.71 20.27
N LYS A 23 -2.31 13.83 21.25
CA LYS A 23 -2.80 15.12 21.76
C LYS A 23 -1.64 15.95 22.33
N GLY A 24 -1.50 17.18 21.83
CA GLY A 24 -0.46 18.11 22.27
C GLY A 24 0.94 17.85 21.70
N VAL A 25 1.12 16.83 20.85
CA VAL A 25 2.38 16.62 20.13
C VAL A 25 2.60 17.76 19.14
N PRO A 26 3.77 18.44 19.14
CA PRO A 26 4.05 19.53 18.21
C PRO A 26 3.86 19.12 16.74
N GLY A 27 3.06 19.89 16.00
CA GLY A 27 2.76 19.64 14.58
C GLY A 27 1.48 18.84 14.33
N VAL A 28 0.87 18.24 15.37
CA VAL A 28 -0.46 17.63 15.26
C VAL A 28 -1.53 18.72 15.39
N THR A 29 -2.35 18.89 14.35
CA THR A 29 -3.48 19.82 14.38
C THR A 29 -4.72 19.16 14.96
N GLN A 30 -5.65 19.96 15.49
CA GLN A 30 -6.90 19.43 16.05
C GLN A 30 -7.72 18.71 14.97
N GLU A 31 -7.70 19.20 13.74
CA GLU A 31 -8.40 18.60 12.60
C GLU A 31 -7.84 17.21 12.29
N ARG A 32 -6.51 17.06 12.25
CA ARG A 32 -5.83 15.77 12.01
C ARG A 32 -6.05 14.77 13.14
N LEU A 33 -6.12 15.25 14.37
CA LEU A 33 -6.42 14.41 15.52
C LEU A 33 -7.86 13.87 15.44
N VAL A 34 -8.83 14.73 15.14
CA VAL A 34 -10.24 14.33 14.95
C VAL A 34 -10.40 13.39 13.76
N GLU A 35 -9.67 13.63 12.66
CA GLU A 35 -9.60 12.73 11.51
C GLU A 35 -9.06 11.35 11.91
N GLY A 36 -7.96 11.29 12.67
CA GLY A 36 -7.35 10.05 13.13
C GLY A 36 -8.26 9.20 14.03
N LEU A 37 -9.14 9.85 14.82
CA LEU A 37 -10.14 9.17 15.65
C LEU A 37 -11.26 8.52 14.82
N SER A 38 -11.48 8.95 13.57
CA SER A 38 -12.49 8.37 12.69
C SER A 38 -11.84 7.45 11.65
N ALA A 39 -11.44 6.25 12.09
CA ALA A 39 -10.82 5.26 11.22
C ALA A 39 -11.69 4.97 9.98
N ARG A 40 -11.11 5.13 8.79
CA ARG A 40 -11.76 4.83 7.49
C ARG A 40 -11.15 3.62 6.80
N TYR A 41 -9.98 3.20 7.23
CA TYR A 41 -9.22 2.10 6.63
C TYR A 41 -8.74 1.16 7.72
N CYS A 42 -8.85 -0.14 7.49
CA CYS A 42 -8.29 -1.18 8.34
C CYS A 42 -7.31 -2.02 7.50
N ALA A 43 -6.03 -2.00 7.87
CA ALA A 43 -5.01 -2.84 7.24
C ALA A 43 -4.79 -4.09 8.10
N LEU A 44 -5.18 -5.24 7.57
CA LEU A 44 -4.99 -6.54 8.21
C LEU A 44 -3.66 -7.10 7.76
N SER A 45 -2.59 -6.61 8.39
CA SER A 45 -1.21 -6.86 7.95
C SER A 45 -0.15 -6.72 9.05
N LEU A 46 -0.53 -6.78 10.33
CA LEU A 46 0.38 -6.47 11.44
C LEU A 46 1.35 -7.63 11.73
N VAL A 47 0.83 -8.76 12.21
CA VAL A 47 1.59 -9.98 12.52
C VAL A 47 0.72 -11.19 12.21
N GLY A 48 1.34 -12.26 11.72
CA GLY A 48 0.67 -13.51 11.37
C GLY A 48 -0.09 -13.44 10.06
N GLU A 49 -0.81 -14.52 9.76
CA GLU A 49 -1.59 -14.69 8.54
C GLU A 49 -3.08 -14.47 8.83
N PRO A 50 -3.71 -13.37 8.34
CA PRO A 50 -5.10 -13.05 8.64
C PRO A 50 -6.10 -14.17 8.28
N ILE A 51 -5.82 -14.95 7.23
CA ILE A 51 -6.64 -16.08 6.79
C ILE A 51 -6.61 -17.28 7.73
N MET A 52 -5.72 -17.30 8.73
CA MET A 52 -5.73 -18.31 9.78
C MET A 52 -6.88 -18.09 10.78
N TYR A 53 -7.47 -16.90 10.78
CA TYR A 53 -8.70 -16.64 11.52
C TYR A 53 -9.91 -17.14 10.72
N LEU A 54 -10.54 -18.21 11.19
CA LEU A 54 -11.60 -18.92 10.45
C LEU A 54 -12.84 -18.05 10.19
N GLU A 55 -13.10 -17.07 11.05
CA GLU A 55 -14.24 -16.15 10.95
C GLU A 55 -13.87 -14.82 10.27
N ILE A 56 -12.79 -14.79 9.49
CA ILE A 56 -12.30 -13.58 8.81
C ILE A 56 -13.39 -12.94 7.93
N SER A 57 -14.23 -13.73 7.25
CA SER A 57 -15.32 -13.19 6.45
C SER A 57 -16.32 -12.40 7.29
N MET A 58 -16.69 -12.90 8.48
CA MET A 58 -17.59 -12.20 9.40
C MET A 58 -16.94 -10.91 9.93
N PHE A 59 -15.64 -10.95 10.22
CA PHE A 59 -14.90 -9.76 10.62
C PHE A 59 -14.86 -8.70 9.51
N LEU A 60 -14.65 -9.10 8.25
CA LEU A 60 -14.71 -8.20 7.10
C LEU A 60 -16.11 -7.57 6.95
N ASP A 61 -17.17 -8.34 7.18
CA ASP A 61 -18.55 -7.83 7.16
C ASP A 61 -18.78 -6.78 8.26
N GLU A 62 -18.23 -6.99 9.47
CA GLU A 62 -18.32 -6.00 10.56
C GLU A 62 -17.64 -4.68 10.21
N LEU A 63 -16.47 -4.73 9.54
CA LEU A 63 -15.79 -3.55 9.02
C LEU A 63 -16.62 -2.85 7.93
N GLN A 64 -17.19 -3.60 7.00
CA GLN A 64 -18.00 -3.07 5.92
C GLN A 64 -19.28 -2.39 6.44
N LYS A 65 -19.98 -3.00 7.41
CA LYS A 65 -21.17 -2.40 8.07
C LYS A 65 -20.85 -1.02 8.66
N ARG A 66 -19.62 -0.85 9.17
CA ARG A 66 -19.12 0.41 9.75
C ARG A 66 -18.46 1.34 8.74
N ARG A 67 -18.52 1.00 7.45
CA ARG A 67 -17.96 1.79 6.34
C ARG A 67 -16.44 1.97 6.45
N ILE A 68 -15.77 0.96 6.99
CA ILE A 68 -14.31 0.89 7.07
C ILE A 68 -13.84 0.06 5.88
N SER A 69 -13.01 0.66 5.03
CA SER A 69 -12.41 -0.03 3.89
C SER A 69 -11.27 -0.93 4.35
N THR A 70 -11.27 -2.19 3.93
CA THR A 70 -10.26 -3.16 4.37
C THR A 70 -9.16 -3.36 3.34
N LEU A 71 -7.92 -3.48 3.82
CA LEU A 71 -6.76 -3.95 3.08
C LEU A 71 -6.34 -5.28 3.70
N LEU A 72 -6.76 -6.39 3.09
CA LEU A 72 -6.43 -7.73 3.54
C LEU A 72 -5.22 -8.25 2.75
N VAL A 73 -4.08 -8.34 3.42
CA VAL A 73 -2.90 -9.06 2.92
C VAL A 73 -3.25 -10.55 2.93
N THR A 74 -3.05 -11.23 1.79
CA THR A 74 -3.37 -12.63 1.40
C THR A 74 -4.48 -12.82 0.36
N ASN A 75 -5.53 -11.98 0.30
CA ASN A 75 -6.64 -12.18 -0.64
C ASN A 75 -6.54 -11.41 -1.96
N LEU A 76 -5.90 -10.24 -1.95
CA LEU A 76 -5.66 -9.41 -3.15
C LEU A 76 -4.26 -8.77 -3.13
N TYR A 77 -3.55 -8.92 -2.02
CA TYR A 77 -2.20 -8.43 -1.82
C TYR A 77 -1.33 -9.61 -1.39
N VAL A 78 -0.39 -10.03 -2.23
CA VAL A 78 0.45 -11.21 -1.98
C VAL A 78 1.91 -10.79 -1.88
N SER A 79 2.59 -11.22 -0.82
CA SER A 79 4.04 -11.10 -0.73
C SER A 79 4.66 -12.20 -1.61
N VAL A 80 5.50 -11.80 -2.55
CA VAL A 80 6.23 -12.70 -3.44
C VAL A 80 7.71 -12.43 -3.18
N ASP A 81 8.27 -13.20 -2.27
CA ASP A 81 9.63 -12.96 -1.78
C ASP A 81 10.70 -13.70 -2.60
N ALA A 82 10.28 -14.64 -3.46
CA ALA A 82 11.19 -15.40 -4.32
C ALA A 82 10.54 -15.89 -5.63
N ALA A 83 11.36 -16.20 -6.64
CA ALA A 83 10.92 -16.64 -7.97
C ALA A 83 10.75 -18.16 -8.11
N THR A 84 11.35 -18.95 -7.20
CA THR A 84 11.41 -20.42 -7.30
C THR A 84 11.06 -21.09 -5.98
N LYS A 85 10.65 -22.36 -6.02
CA LYS A 85 10.31 -23.15 -4.82
C LYS A 85 11.46 -23.20 -3.82
N ASP A 86 12.69 -23.41 -4.30
CA ASP A 86 13.88 -23.53 -3.45
C ASP A 86 14.26 -22.20 -2.80
N SER A 87 14.21 -21.10 -3.57
CA SER A 87 14.49 -19.76 -3.04
C SER A 87 13.43 -19.31 -2.04
N SER A 88 12.14 -19.55 -2.31
CA SER A 88 11.04 -19.27 -1.38
C SER A 88 11.18 -20.11 -0.10
N LYS A 89 11.52 -21.40 -0.21
CA LYS A 89 11.77 -22.23 0.99
C LYS A 89 12.91 -21.71 1.84
N ALA A 90 13.99 -21.22 1.22
CA ALA A 90 15.15 -20.70 1.92
C ALA A 90 14.85 -19.38 2.66
N ILE A 91 14.02 -18.52 2.07
CA ILE A 91 13.66 -17.20 2.60
C ILE A 91 12.52 -17.30 3.61
N ASP A 92 11.40 -17.90 3.19
CA ASP A 92 10.11 -17.84 3.91
C ASP A 92 9.98 -18.89 5.02
N ARG A 93 10.82 -19.94 4.98
CA ARG A 93 10.80 -21.06 5.94
C ARG A 93 9.38 -21.58 6.21
N PRO A 94 8.69 -22.04 5.16
CA PRO A 94 7.27 -22.38 5.22
C PRO A 94 7.00 -23.54 6.19
N LEU A 95 5.86 -23.46 6.88
CA LEU A 95 5.42 -24.49 7.84
C LEU A 95 4.89 -25.74 7.15
N PHE A 96 4.26 -25.60 5.98
CA PHE A 96 3.61 -26.69 5.27
C PHE A 96 4.51 -27.23 4.15
N GLY A 97 4.48 -28.55 3.93
CA GLY A 97 5.29 -29.21 2.88
C GLY A 97 4.83 -28.90 1.45
N ASP A 98 3.54 -28.61 1.28
CA ASP A 98 2.86 -28.25 0.02
C ASP A 98 2.72 -26.73 -0.18
N PHE A 99 3.54 -25.93 0.53
CA PHE A 99 3.46 -24.46 0.52
C PHE A 99 3.54 -23.86 -0.88
N TRP A 100 4.36 -24.43 -1.76
CA TRP A 100 4.62 -23.87 -3.08
C TRP A 100 3.43 -24.09 -4.01
N GLU A 101 2.85 -25.28 -3.97
CA GLU A 101 1.66 -25.63 -4.71
C GLU A 101 0.50 -24.71 -4.31
N ARG A 102 0.28 -24.52 -2.99
CA ARG A 102 -0.72 -23.58 -2.46
C ARG A 102 -0.47 -22.14 -2.90
N PHE A 103 0.79 -21.74 -2.96
CA PHE A 103 1.19 -20.40 -3.39
C PHE A 103 0.85 -20.19 -4.87
N ILE A 104 1.22 -21.13 -5.75
CA ILE A 104 0.89 -21.07 -7.18
C ILE A 104 -0.63 -21.11 -7.43
N ASP A 105 -1.36 -21.94 -6.68
CA ASP A 105 -2.82 -22.00 -6.78
C ASP A 105 -3.46 -20.67 -6.37
N SER A 106 -2.93 -20.02 -5.34
CA SER A 106 -3.38 -18.70 -4.89
C SER A 106 -3.16 -17.63 -5.96
N LEU A 107 -1.99 -17.63 -6.60
CA LEU A 107 -1.68 -16.68 -7.67
C LEU A 107 -2.53 -16.91 -8.93
N THR A 108 -2.80 -18.17 -9.25
CA THR A 108 -3.71 -18.57 -10.32
C THR A 108 -5.12 -18.05 -10.06
N ALA A 109 -5.64 -18.25 -8.84
CA ALA A 109 -6.96 -17.76 -8.45
C ALA A 109 -7.05 -16.22 -8.48
N LEU A 110 -5.96 -15.52 -8.15
CA LEU A 110 -5.89 -14.05 -8.20
C LEU A 110 -5.93 -13.50 -9.62
N LYS A 111 -5.38 -14.23 -10.60
CA LYS A 111 -5.42 -13.85 -12.01
C LYS A 111 -6.84 -13.77 -12.56
N GLU A 112 -7.76 -14.57 -12.02
CA GLU A 112 -9.17 -14.60 -12.42
C GLU A 112 -10.00 -13.49 -11.76
N LYS A 113 -9.45 -12.79 -10.76
CA LYS A 113 -10.16 -11.70 -10.07
C LYS A 113 -10.23 -10.45 -10.94
N GLN A 114 -11.39 -9.80 -10.90
CA GLN A 114 -11.62 -8.51 -11.57
C GLN A 114 -11.15 -7.33 -10.71
N GLN A 115 -10.94 -7.55 -9.42
CA GLN A 115 -10.48 -6.55 -8.46
C GLN A 115 -8.99 -6.20 -8.64
N GLN A 116 -8.56 -5.10 -8.02
CA GLN A 116 -7.15 -4.72 -8.00
C GLN A 116 -6.33 -5.73 -7.20
N THR A 117 -5.37 -6.35 -7.86
CA THR A 117 -4.38 -7.25 -7.26
C THR A 117 -3.02 -6.57 -7.17
N VAL A 118 -2.32 -6.76 -6.07
CA VAL A 118 -1.00 -6.19 -5.80
C VAL A 118 -0.05 -7.31 -5.40
N TYR A 119 1.07 -7.47 -6.10
CA TYR A 119 2.14 -8.34 -5.63
C TYR A 119 3.24 -7.49 -5.01
N ARG A 120 3.58 -7.74 -3.75
CA ARG A 120 4.70 -7.09 -3.09
C ARG A 120 5.94 -7.93 -3.27
N LEU A 121 6.95 -7.37 -3.92
CA LEU A 121 8.28 -7.94 -4.03
C LEU A 121 9.18 -7.33 -2.97
N THR A 122 9.62 -8.15 -2.02
CA THR A 122 10.61 -7.71 -1.03
C THR A 122 12.01 -7.91 -1.58
N VAL A 123 12.74 -6.83 -1.84
CA VAL A 123 14.13 -6.90 -2.33
C VAL A 123 15.09 -7.00 -1.15
N VAL A 124 15.68 -8.18 -1.00
CA VAL A 124 16.72 -8.48 -0.01
C VAL A 124 18.09 -8.51 -0.69
N LYS A 125 19.03 -7.69 -0.18
CA LYS A 125 20.37 -7.60 -0.75
C LYS A 125 21.07 -8.97 -0.71
N GLY A 126 21.50 -9.46 -1.88
CA GLY A 126 22.28 -10.70 -1.99
C GLY A 126 21.47 -11.99 -2.07
N TRP A 127 20.15 -11.95 -1.83
CA TRP A 127 19.27 -13.12 -1.87
C TRP A 127 18.40 -13.13 -3.14
N ASN A 128 17.76 -11.99 -3.44
CA ASN A 128 16.79 -11.89 -4.53
C ASN A 128 17.42 -11.35 -5.81
N ARG A 129 18.55 -11.94 -6.24
CA ARG A 129 19.22 -11.58 -7.51
C ARG A 129 18.54 -12.18 -8.73
N GLU A 130 17.70 -13.19 -8.55
CA GLU A 130 16.96 -13.83 -9.64
C GLU A 130 15.75 -12.99 -10.00
N ASP A 131 15.65 -12.64 -11.29
CA ASP A 131 14.59 -11.81 -11.84
C ASP A 131 13.22 -12.51 -11.70
N VAL A 132 12.41 -12.10 -10.72
CA VAL A 132 11.03 -12.56 -10.56
C VAL A 132 10.22 -12.23 -11.83
N ASP A 133 9.77 -13.25 -12.55
CA ASP A 133 8.89 -13.06 -13.70
C ASP A 133 7.42 -12.99 -13.27
N VAL A 134 6.99 -11.79 -12.85
CA VAL A 134 5.60 -11.54 -12.45
C VAL A 134 4.57 -11.83 -13.55
N LYS A 135 4.97 -11.86 -14.84
CA LYS A 135 4.07 -12.19 -15.96
C LYS A 135 3.66 -13.66 -15.94
N SER A 136 4.59 -14.56 -15.68
CA SER A 136 4.29 -16.00 -15.61
C SER A 136 3.59 -16.39 -14.32
N ILE A 137 3.88 -15.66 -13.23
CA ILE A 137 3.42 -15.99 -11.88
C ILE A 137 1.95 -15.62 -11.63
N GLY A 138 1.38 -14.58 -12.26
CA GLY A 138 -0.05 -14.29 -12.07
C GLY A 138 -0.61 -13.00 -12.68
N LYS A 139 0.24 -12.13 -13.24
CA LYS A 139 -0.14 -10.85 -13.86
C LYS A 139 -0.98 -9.92 -12.96
N PRO A 140 -0.45 -9.49 -11.80
CA PRO A 140 -1.17 -8.60 -10.91
C PRO A 140 -1.43 -7.22 -11.54
N SER A 141 -2.40 -6.46 -11.03
CA SER A 141 -2.63 -5.09 -11.49
C SER A 141 -1.49 -4.13 -11.11
N PHE A 142 -0.87 -4.36 -9.96
CA PHE A 142 0.26 -3.59 -9.45
C PHE A 142 1.35 -4.50 -8.89
N VAL A 143 2.60 -4.01 -8.97
CA VAL A 143 3.76 -4.64 -8.32
C VAL A 143 4.39 -3.61 -7.40
N GLU A 144 4.38 -3.87 -6.10
CA GLU A 144 5.01 -3.04 -5.09
C GLU A 144 6.41 -3.58 -4.79
N ILE A 145 7.45 -2.88 -5.20
CA ILE A 145 8.84 -3.30 -4.97
C ILE A 145 9.34 -2.54 -3.75
N LYS A 146 9.63 -3.25 -2.66
CA LYS A 146 10.02 -2.65 -1.39
C LYS A 146 11.27 -3.32 -0.85
N THR A 147 12.19 -2.57 -0.25
CA THR A 147 13.33 -3.20 0.43
C THR A 147 12.97 -3.80 1.79
N TYR A 148 13.74 -4.81 2.19
CA TYR A 148 13.69 -5.36 3.54
C TYR A 148 14.12 -4.33 4.59
N CYS A 149 13.36 -4.21 5.68
CA CYS A 149 13.55 -3.22 6.74
C CYS A 149 14.29 -3.78 7.98
N GLY A 150 15.28 -4.67 7.77
CA GLY A 150 16.15 -5.18 8.84
C GLY A 150 17.48 -4.44 8.94
N SER A 151 18.41 -4.89 9.80
CA SER A 151 19.65 -4.15 10.08
C SER A 151 20.76 -4.33 9.05
N GLU A 152 20.92 -5.52 8.44
CA GLU A 152 22.15 -5.86 7.70
C GLU A 152 21.97 -6.01 6.18
N ASN A 153 20.74 -6.20 5.69
CA ASN A 153 20.46 -6.52 4.29
C ASN A 153 19.57 -5.50 3.57
N VAL A 154 19.49 -4.27 4.09
CA VAL A 154 18.74 -3.17 3.47
C VAL A 154 19.36 -2.80 2.13
N SER A 155 18.52 -2.71 1.11
CA SER A 155 18.91 -2.17 -0.19
C SER A 155 18.54 -0.70 -0.24
N TRP A 156 19.45 0.14 -0.72
CA TRP A 156 19.17 1.54 -0.98
C TRP A 156 18.03 1.71 -1.99
N HIS A 157 17.30 2.81 -1.90
CA HIS A 157 16.22 3.12 -2.84
C HIS A 157 16.66 3.07 -4.32
N SER A 158 17.91 3.46 -4.63
CA SER A 158 18.48 3.33 -5.98
C SER A 158 18.46 1.90 -6.52
N ASN A 159 18.73 0.90 -5.67
CA ASN A 159 18.67 -0.51 -6.08
C ASN A 159 17.22 -0.95 -6.35
N VAL A 160 16.26 -0.42 -5.59
CA VAL A 160 14.82 -0.67 -5.83
C VAL A 160 14.39 -0.09 -7.18
N LYS A 161 14.90 1.08 -7.57
CA LYS A 161 14.67 1.67 -8.90
C LYS A 161 15.26 0.81 -10.01
N VAL A 162 16.53 0.40 -9.88
CA VAL A 162 17.19 -0.48 -10.86
C VAL A 162 16.39 -1.78 -11.02
N PHE A 163 15.90 -2.36 -9.92
CA PHE A 163 15.05 -3.54 -9.98
C PHE A 163 13.72 -3.27 -10.69
N SER A 164 13.08 -2.12 -10.43
CA SER A 164 11.87 -1.72 -11.14
C SER A 164 12.07 -1.53 -12.64
N GLU A 165 13.22 -0.98 -13.05
CA GLU A 165 13.58 -0.79 -14.46
C GLU A 165 13.87 -2.13 -15.14
N ALA A 166 14.57 -3.03 -14.45
CA ALA A 166 14.79 -4.41 -14.91
C ALA A 166 13.46 -5.17 -15.08
N LEU A 167 12.53 -5.02 -14.13
CA LEU A 167 11.19 -5.59 -14.23
C LEU A 167 10.43 -5.06 -15.45
N SER A 168 10.54 -3.76 -15.73
CA SER A 168 9.93 -3.14 -16.92
C SER A 168 10.49 -3.71 -18.22
N LEU A 169 11.82 -3.83 -18.33
CA LEU A 169 12.47 -4.41 -19.49
C LEU A 169 12.09 -5.87 -19.70
N LYS A 170 12.16 -6.69 -18.65
CA LYS A 170 11.81 -8.12 -18.71
C LYS A 170 10.34 -8.34 -19.03
N SER A 171 9.49 -7.45 -18.54
CA SER A 171 8.06 -7.46 -18.85
C SER A 171 7.73 -6.77 -20.18
N GLU A 172 8.71 -6.43 -21.02
CA GLU A 172 8.49 -5.79 -22.34
C GLU A 172 7.59 -4.54 -22.25
N GLY A 173 7.71 -3.78 -21.15
CA GLY A 173 6.90 -2.60 -20.87
C GLY A 173 5.47 -2.87 -20.39
N GLU A 174 5.14 -4.12 -20.05
CA GLU A 174 3.84 -4.44 -19.43
C GLU A 174 3.73 -3.82 -18.03
N TYR A 175 4.81 -3.85 -17.25
CA TYR A 175 4.91 -3.19 -15.95
C TYR A 175 5.85 -1.99 -16.02
N GLU A 176 5.31 -0.79 -15.85
CA GLU A 176 6.11 0.44 -15.80
C GLU A 176 6.08 1.03 -14.40
N GLY A 177 7.19 1.66 -13.99
CA GLY A 177 7.27 2.43 -12.75
C GLY A 177 6.21 3.53 -12.75
N LEU A 178 5.32 3.50 -11.77
CA LEU A 178 4.23 4.45 -11.62
C LEU A 178 4.60 5.59 -10.68
N CYS A 179 5.12 5.25 -9.50
CA CYS A 179 5.49 6.23 -8.49
C CYS A 179 6.58 5.70 -7.56
N GLU A 180 7.35 6.64 -7.01
CA GLU A 180 8.42 6.37 -6.06
C GLU A 180 7.98 6.84 -4.67
N HIS A 181 8.41 6.11 -3.65
CA HIS A 181 8.24 6.49 -2.26
C HIS A 181 9.59 6.30 -1.55
N ALA A 182 10.50 7.23 -1.83
CA ALA A 182 11.90 7.14 -1.44
C ALA A 182 12.09 6.91 0.06
N HIS A 183 11.29 7.56 0.89
CA HIS A 183 11.40 7.47 2.36
C HIS A 183 10.97 6.12 2.95
N SER A 184 10.27 5.28 2.18
CA SER A 184 10.03 3.89 2.55
C SER A 184 10.75 2.91 1.62
N CYS A 185 11.72 3.39 0.83
CA CYS A 185 12.49 2.61 -0.15
C CYS A 185 11.59 1.71 -1.01
N ASN A 186 10.62 2.32 -1.69
CA ASN A 186 9.56 1.61 -2.40
C ASN A 186 9.29 2.22 -3.78
N VAL A 187 9.07 1.37 -4.77
CA VAL A 187 8.59 1.72 -6.10
C VAL A 187 7.33 0.93 -6.38
N LEU A 188 6.26 1.64 -6.76
CA LEU A 188 5.04 1.01 -7.26
C LEU A 188 5.11 0.97 -8.78
N SER A 189 4.95 -0.22 -9.35
CA SER A 189 4.82 -0.46 -10.78
C SER A 189 3.40 -0.89 -11.12
N LYS A 190 2.93 -0.57 -12.32
CA LYS A 190 1.56 -0.83 -12.76
C LYS A 190 1.53 -1.50 -14.13
N THR A 191 0.45 -2.23 -14.38
CA THR A 191 0.15 -2.75 -15.72
C THR A 191 -0.19 -1.65 -16.73
N ARG A 192 0.12 -1.89 -18.01
CA ARG A 192 -0.15 -0.96 -19.12
C ARG A 192 -1.60 -0.51 -19.23
N LYS A 193 -2.58 -1.33 -18.83
CA LYS A 193 -4.03 -0.98 -18.85
C LYS A 193 -4.36 0.33 -18.10
N PHE A 194 -3.54 0.73 -17.13
CA PHE A 194 -3.70 1.98 -16.39
C PHE A 194 -3.00 3.19 -17.04
N LYS A 195 -2.64 3.12 -18.32
CA LYS A 195 -2.04 4.20 -19.13
C LYS A 195 -3.04 4.55 -20.24
N VAL A 196 -3.69 5.70 -20.15
CA VAL A 196 -4.70 6.15 -21.13
C VAL A 196 -4.26 7.49 -21.70
N ASN A 197 -4.06 7.57 -23.03
CA ASN A 197 -3.68 8.81 -23.73
C ASN A 197 -2.54 9.59 -23.06
N VAL A 198 -1.43 8.91 -22.74
CA VAL A 198 -0.24 9.47 -22.06
C VAL A 198 -0.46 9.84 -20.58
N LEU A 199 -1.70 9.88 -20.10
CA LEU A 199 -2.04 10.17 -18.70
C LEU A 199 -2.07 8.88 -17.84
N LEU A 200 -1.61 9.03 -16.59
CA LEU A 200 -1.52 7.94 -15.62
C LEU A 200 -2.72 7.98 -14.67
N TYR A 201 -3.42 6.86 -14.50
CA TYR A 201 -4.66 6.80 -13.73
C TYR A 201 -4.63 5.68 -12.67
N THR A 202 -4.03 5.96 -11.52
CA THR A 202 -3.79 4.95 -10.47
C THR A 202 -3.89 5.48 -9.05
N TRP A 203 -4.33 6.72 -8.89
CA TRP A 203 -4.18 7.40 -7.62
C TRP A 203 -5.14 6.86 -6.55
N LEU A 204 -4.56 6.19 -5.56
CA LEU A 204 -5.21 5.83 -4.31
C LEU A 204 -5.09 7.01 -3.37
N VAL A 205 -6.18 7.73 -3.10
CA VAL A 205 -6.19 8.73 -2.04
C VAL A 205 -7.01 8.39 -0.83
N THR A 206 -6.33 8.51 0.30
CA THR A 206 -6.86 8.71 1.64
C THR A 206 -7.32 10.17 1.73
N ALA A 207 -8.63 10.41 1.77
CA ALA A 207 -9.16 11.76 1.93
C ALA A 207 -8.99 12.25 3.37
N SER A 208 -8.43 13.44 3.51
CA SER A 208 -8.58 14.32 4.67
C SER A 208 -9.73 15.25 4.37
N VAL A 209 -10.87 15.08 5.06
CA VAL A 209 -12.00 16.01 4.95
C VAL A 209 -11.85 17.05 6.06
N SER A 210 -11.32 18.23 5.75
CA SER A 210 -11.49 19.39 6.60
C SER A 210 -12.87 19.99 6.35
N SER A 211 -13.79 19.77 7.29
CA SER A 211 -15.03 20.52 7.37
C SER A 211 -14.71 21.97 7.74
N PHE A 212 -14.36 22.80 6.76
CA PHE A 212 -14.60 24.25 6.69
C PHE A 212 -13.84 24.81 5.49
N GLY A 213 -14.54 25.50 4.58
CA GLY A 213 -13.91 26.34 3.56
C GLY A 213 -13.78 25.71 2.18
N VAL A 214 -14.50 26.30 1.23
CA VAL A 214 -14.52 26.02 -0.21
C VAL A 214 -13.13 26.21 -0.83
N TYR A 215 -12.81 25.44 -1.88
CA TYR A 215 -11.63 25.46 -2.76
C TYR A 215 -10.37 24.69 -2.33
N LEU A 216 -10.37 23.36 -2.48
CA LEU A 216 -9.13 22.57 -2.60
C LEU A 216 -9.30 21.45 -3.64
N GLU A 217 -8.58 21.59 -4.76
CA GLU A 217 -8.12 20.57 -5.72
C GLU A 217 -9.04 19.36 -5.96
N SER A 218 -9.76 19.41 -7.09
CA SER A 218 -10.77 18.44 -7.57
C SER A 218 -10.32 16.97 -7.60
N SER A 219 -9.01 16.69 -7.61
CA SER A 219 -8.47 15.33 -7.62
C SER A 219 -8.54 14.64 -6.25
N PHE A 220 -8.32 15.37 -5.14
CA PHE A 220 -8.20 14.81 -3.77
C PHE A 220 -9.53 14.33 -3.18
N PHE A 221 -10.62 15.04 -3.48
CA PHE A 221 -11.97 14.66 -3.04
C PHE A 221 -12.56 13.50 -3.87
N LEU A 222 -12.02 13.27 -5.07
CA LEU A 222 -12.55 12.30 -6.04
C LEU A 222 -12.24 10.85 -5.66
N GLY A 223 -11.07 10.59 -5.05
CA GLY A 223 -10.63 9.24 -4.68
C GLY A 223 -11.50 8.59 -3.60
N PHE A 224 -11.85 9.33 -2.54
CA PHE A 224 -12.71 8.83 -1.46
C PHE A 224 -14.16 8.68 -1.88
N LYS A 225 -14.73 9.65 -2.62
CA LYS A 225 -16.08 9.52 -3.20
C LYS A 225 -16.19 8.31 -4.13
N ARG A 226 -15.17 8.04 -4.95
CA ARG A 226 -15.13 6.85 -5.81
C ARG A 226 -15.10 5.56 -5.01
N ARG A 227 -14.24 5.46 -3.99
CA ARG A 227 -14.17 4.24 -3.16
C ARG A 227 -15.46 4.00 -2.37
N PHE A 228 -16.07 5.07 -1.87
CA PHE A 228 -17.38 5.00 -1.24
C PHE A 228 -18.48 4.58 -2.23
N SER A 229 -18.48 5.16 -3.44
CA SER A 229 -19.37 4.75 -4.53
C SER A 229 -19.20 3.27 -4.90
N LEU A 230 -17.96 2.77 -4.91
CA LEU A 230 -17.65 1.37 -5.18
C LEU A 230 -18.11 0.46 -4.04
N MET A 231 -17.94 0.88 -2.78
CA MET A 231 -18.47 0.16 -1.63
C MET A 231 -20.00 0.08 -1.66
N VAL A 232 -20.67 1.14 -2.12
CA VAL A 232 -22.11 1.15 -2.39
C VAL A 232 -22.47 0.21 -3.56
N GLN A 233 -21.65 0.16 -4.62
CA GLN A 233 -21.83 -0.81 -5.71
C GLN A 233 -21.73 -2.26 -5.22
N VAL A 234 -20.73 -2.58 -4.39
CA VAL A 234 -20.56 -3.89 -3.75
C VAL A 234 -21.81 -4.25 -2.95
N ALA A 235 -22.30 -3.33 -2.10
CA ALA A 235 -23.52 -3.54 -1.33
C ALA A 235 -24.77 -3.72 -2.20
N SER A 236 -24.77 -3.19 -3.43
CA SER A 236 -25.86 -3.34 -4.40
C SER A 236 -25.73 -4.57 -5.31
N GLY A 237 -24.69 -5.40 -5.13
CA GLY A 237 -24.45 -6.60 -5.95
C GLY A 237 -24.04 -6.31 -7.39
N ARG A 238 -23.70 -5.06 -7.73
CA ARG A 238 -23.24 -4.71 -9.07
C ARG A 238 -21.79 -5.17 -9.26
N PRO A 239 -21.46 -5.81 -10.39
CA PRO A 239 -20.07 -6.13 -10.70
C PRO A 239 -19.26 -4.84 -10.84
N PHE A 240 -18.00 -4.90 -10.45
CA PHE A 240 -17.01 -3.84 -10.60
C PHE A 240 -15.66 -4.48 -10.93
N ASN A 241 -14.76 -3.69 -11.51
CA ASN A 241 -13.44 -4.14 -11.90
C ASN A 241 -12.34 -3.15 -11.47
N SER A 242 -11.10 -3.48 -11.78
CA SER A 242 -9.93 -2.69 -11.39
C SER A 242 -9.89 -1.28 -11.97
N GLU A 243 -10.56 -1.03 -13.10
CA GLU A 243 -10.61 0.26 -13.80
C GLU A 243 -11.58 1.23 -13.14
N ASP A 244 -12.60 0.74 -12.45
CA ASP A 244 -13.54 1.60 -11.71
C ASP A 244 -12.86 2.41 -10.59
N TYR A 245 -11.70 1.94 -10.13
CA TYR A 245 -10.85 2.60 -9.13
C TYR A 245 -9.90 3.66 -9.71
N MET A 246 -9.83 3.82 -11.04
CA MET A 246 -8.87 4.70 -11.69
C MET A 246 -9.09 6.16 -11.32
N ALA A 247 -8.03 6.85 -10.94
CA ALA A 247 -8.01 8.30 -10.71
C ALA A 247 -6.68 8.87 -11.19
N LEU A 248 -6.70 10.09 -11.75
CA LEU A 248 -5.51 10.71 -12.31
C LEU A 248 -4.40 10.82 -11.25
N THR A 249 -3.22 10.33 -11.59
CA THR A 249 -2.03 10.46 -10.74
C THR A 249 -1.56 11.91 -10.77
N PRO A 250 -1.46 12.60 -9.62
CA PRO A 250 -0.94 13.96 -9.55
C PRO A 250 0.49 14.04 -10.08
N SER A 251 0.84 15.19 -10.67
CA SER A 251 2.17 15.43 -11.26
C SER A 251 3.33 15.30 -10.26
N TRP A 252 3.11 15.59 -8.98
CA TRP A 252 4.12 15.45 -7.92
C TRP A 252 4.29 13.98 -7.43
N ALA A 253 3.41 13.08 -7.87
CA ALA A 253 3.37 11.69 -7.44
C ALA A 253 3.75 10.70 -8.55
N ILE A 254 4.12 11.16 -9.74
CA ILE A 254 4.57 10.29 -10.83
C ILE A 254 6.01 9.80 -10.59
N TYR A 255 6.38 8.68 -11.20
CA TYR A 255 7.75 8.16 -11.19
C TYR A 255 8.72 9.21 -11.75
N GLY A 256 9.86 9.40 -11.09
CA GLY A 256 10.82 10.46 -11.43
C GLY A 256 10.39 11.90 -11.09
N ALA A 257 9.19 12.13 -10.52
CA ALA A 257 8.79 13.46 -10.07
C ALA A 257 9.77 14.00 -9.04
N GLU A 258 10.00 15.32 -9.07
CA GLU A 258 10.89 15.95 -8.10
C GLU A 258 10.42 15.59 -6.71
N GLU A 259 9.14 15.69 -6.35
CA GLU A 259 8.65 15.51 -4.99
C GLU A 259 8.67 14.06 -4.49
N SER A 260 8.83 13.06 -5.36
CA SER A 260 8.91 11.63 -4.95
C SER A 260 7.79 11.22 -3.98
N ARG A 261 6.55 11.66 -4.26
CA ARG A 261 5.31 11.41 -3.49
C ARG A 261 5.23 12.11 -2.12
N TYR A 262 6.17 12.96 -1.75
CA TYR A 262 5.93 13.91 -0.68
C TYR A 262 4.84 14.90 -1.10
N TYR A 263 3.78 14.99 -0.29
CA TYR A 263 2.71 15.93 -0.59
C TYR A 263 3.25 17.38 -0.49
N PRO A 264 3.17 18.20 -1.56
CA PRO A 264 3.84 19.50 -1.61
C PRO A 264 3.41 20.48 -0.51
N ASN A 265 2.16 20.36 -0.05
CA ASN A 265 1.56 21.25 0.95
C ASN A 265 1.64 20.69 2.37
N GLN A 266 2.31 19.56 2.59
CA GLN A 266 2.47 18.98 3.93
C GLN A 266 3.70 19.56 4.64
N SER A 267 3.52 19.92 5.91
CA SER A 267 4.62 20.33 6.78
C SER A 267 5.22 19.12 7.50
N TRP A 268 6.55 19.01 7.46
CA TRP A 268 7.30 17.91 8.09
C TRP A 268 8.12 18.44 9.27
N TYR A 269 8.15 17.67 10.35
CA TYR A 269 8.83 18.04 11.59
C TYR A 269 9.80 16.94 12.00
N ARG A 270 11.03 17.32 12.35
CA ARG A 270 12.05 16.40 12.89
C ARG A 270 12.27 16.68 14.37
N LYS A 271 12.13 15.65 15.18
CA LYS A 271 12.55 15.66 16.59
C LYS A 271 14.09 15.64 16.61
N LYS A 272 14.71 16.68 17.17
CA LYS A 272 16.17 16.64 17.44
C LYS A 272 16.43 15.84 18.71
N VAL A 273 17.69 15.42 18.90
CA VAL A 273 18.14 14.75 20.13
C VAL A 273 17.96 15.66 21.36
N THR A 274 18.05 16.97 21.15
CA THR A 274 17.55 17.98 22.09
C THR A 274 16.04 18.11 21.91
N SER A 275 15.28 18.33 22.99
CA SER A 275 13.81 18.47 23.03
C SER A 275 13.18 19.55 22.13
N LYS A 276 13.97 20.18 21.24
CA LYS A 276 13.53 21.12 20.21
C LYS A 276 13.11 20.37 18.94
N VAL A 277 11.89 20.64 18.49
CA VAL A 277 11.36 20.17 17.20
C VAL A 277 11.71 21.20 16.12
N LYS A 278 12.21 20.77 14.97
CA LYS A 278 12.49 21.64 13.80
C LYS A 278 11.53 21.32 12.67
N LYS A 279 10.85 22.33 12.12
CA LYS A 279 10.13 22.23 10.84
C LYS A 279 11.15 22.13 9.69
N LEU A 280 10.99 21.14 8.82
CA LEU A 280 11.85 20.92 7.65
C LEU A 280 11.33 21.73 6.46
N SER A 281 12.24 22.29 5.67
CA SER A 281 11.91 22.77 4.33
C SER A 281 11.74 21.59 3.35
N ASN A 282 11.11 21.82 2.20
CA ASN A 282 11.02 20.80 1.15
C ASN A 282 12.41 20.37 0.67
N SER A 283 13.36 21.31 0.52
CA SER A 283 14.75 20.99 0.16
C SER A 283 15.44 20.10 1.18
N GLU A 284 15.26 20.34 2.49
CA GLU A 284 15.81 19.50 3.55
C GLU A 284 15.16 18.12 3.58
N LEU A 285 13.84 18.06 3.38
CA LEU A 285 13.09 16.80 3.31
C LEU A 285 13.56 15.92 2.14
N TYR A 286 13.85 16.55 1.01
CA TYR A 286 14.25 15.89 -0.22
C TYR A 286 15.70 15.40 -0.21
N GLN A 287 16.55 15.93 0.68
CA GLN A 287 17.90 15.39 0.89
C GLN A 287 17.91 14.02 1.56
N TYR A 288 16.85 13.62 2.26
CA TYR A 288 16.73 12.27 2.85
C TYR A 288 16.41 11.16 1.82
N ARG A 289 16.46 11.45 0.52
CA ARG A 289 16.26 10.48 -0.58
C ARG A 289 17.43 9.52 -0.78
N ALA A 290 18.61 9.86 -0.25
CA ALA A 290 19.88 9.25 -0.61
C ALA A 290 20.51 8.40 0.51
N ALA A 291 19.76 8.15 1.59
CA ALA A 291 20.15 7.21 2.64
C ALA A 291 19.16 6.03 2.73
#